data_AF-A0A524KKD0-F1
#
_entry.id   AF-A0A524KKD0-F1
#
_cell.length_a   1.000
_cell.length_b   1.000
_cell.length_c   1.000
_cell.angle_alpha   90.00
_cell.angle_beta   90.00
_cell.angle_gamma   90.00
#
_symmetry.space_group_name_H-M   'P 1'
#
loop_
_entity.id
_entity.type
_entity.pdbx_description
1 polymer ?
#
loop_
_entity_poly.entity_id
_entity_poly.type
_entity_poly.pdbx_seq_one_letter_code
_entity_poly.pdbx_strand_id
1 'polypeptide(L)'
;MAVIRLLLLALSLVACSSQIPTLKDWADGLVGRNVAELRALAVPSGSYSSRIGWQHKRYNLGNGHWVYVQPDRANCEIHFEINCEDLIVRYTPIGTGCRYQ
;
A
#
# COMPACT_ATOMS: atom_id res chain seq x y z
N MET A 1 -31.00 -6.58 -33.39
CA MET A 1 -29.62 -6.04 -33.18
C MET A 1 -29.49 -5.07 -32.00
N ALA A 2 -30.51 -4.27 -31.65
CA ALA A 2 -30.43 -3.33 -30.52
C ALA A 2 -30.31 -4.00 -29.13
N VAL A 3 -31.01 -5.11 -28.91
CA VAL A 3 -31.02 -5.86 -27.62
C VAL A 3 -29.65 -6.46 -27.29
N ILE A 4 -28.94 -7.00 -28.29
CA ILE A 4 -27.58 -7.55 -28.12
C ILE A 4 -26.58 -6.44 -27.77
N ARG A 5 -26.72 -5.25 -28.37
CA ARG A 5 -25.86 -4.09 -28.05
C ARG A 5 -26.09 -3.58 -26.63
N LEU A 6 -27.35 -3.59 -26.15
CA LEU A 6 -27.70 -3.23 -24.77
C LEU A 6 -27.14 -4.23 -23.74
N LEU A 7 -27.17 -5.53 -24.05
CA LEU A 7 -26.58 -6.58 -23.21
C LEU A 7 -25.06 -6.45 -23.10
N LEU A 8 -24.36 -6.20 -24.20
CA LEU A 8 -22.91 -5.99 -24.22
C LEU A 8 -22.49 -4.72 -23.44
N LEU A 9 -23.30 -3.65 -23.51
CA LEU A 9 -23.07 -2.42 -22.75
C LEU A 9 -23.36 -2.59 -21.25
N ALA A 10 -24.34 -3.43 -20.89
CA ALA A 10 -24.61 -3.76 -19.50
C ALA A 10 -23.48 -4.64 -18.90
N LEU A 11 -22.94 -5.59 -19.67
CA LEU A 11 -21.82 -6.44 -19.25
C LEU A 11 -20.51 -5.67 -19.03
N SER A 12 -20.24 -4.61 -19.82
CA SER A 12 -19.04 -3.78 -19.63
C SER A 12 -19.10 -2.90 -18.36
N LEU A 13 -20.29 -2.59 -17.86
CA LEU A 13 -20.48 -1.81 -16.62
C LEU A 13 -20.26 -2.66 -15.35
N VAL A 14 -20.49 -3.97 -15.38
CA VAL A 14 -20.22 -4.88 -14.25
C VAL A 14 -18.72 -5.21 -14.12
N ALA A 15 -17.97 -5.05 -15.21
CA ALA A 15 -16.52 -5.31 -15.25
C ALA A 15 -15.68 -4.24 -14.52
N CYS A 16 -16.26 -3.07 -14.18
CA CYS A 16 -15.64 -2.11 -13.26
C CYS A 16 -15.84 -2.56 -11.80
N SER A 17 -15.41 -3.78 -11.48
CA SER A 17 -15.24 -4.20 -10.10
C SER A 17 -14.03 -3.45 -9.56
N SER A 18 -14.25 -2.40 -8.76
CA SER A 18 -13.24 -1.71 -7.98
C SER A 18 -12.59 -2.70 -7.01
N GLN A 19 -11.64 -3.49 -7.49
CA GLN A 19 -10.80 -4.34 -6.64
C GLN A 19 -9.84 -3.43 -5.91
N ILE A 20 -10.16 -3.15 -4.64
CA ILE A 20 -9.19 -2.58 -3.71
C ILE A 20 -8.10 -3.64 -3.56
N PRO A 21 -6.84 -3.36 -3.93
CA PRO A 21 -5.77 -4.34 -3.84
C PRO A 21 -5.62 -4.81 -2.40
N THR A 22 -5.25 -6.08 -2.23
CA THR A 22 -4.93 -6.59 -0.91
C THR A 22 -3.69 -5.88 -0.35
N LEU A 23 -3.50 -5.97 0.97
CA LEU A 23 -2.27 -5.47 1.61
C LEU A 23 -1.03 -6.07 0.96
N LYS A 24 -1.08 -7.37 0.63
CA LYS A 24 -0.01 -8.11 -0.01
C LYS A 24 0.25 -7.60 -1.43
N ASP A 25 -0.78 -7.52 -2.27
CA ASP A 25 -0.62 -7.08 -3.67
C ASP A 25 -0.10 -5.64 -3.73
N TRP A 26 -0.60 -4.78 -2.85
CA TRP A 26 -0.16 -3.41 -2.75
C TRP A 26 1.31 -3.33 -2.29
N ALA A 27 1.70 -4.04 -1.24
CA ALA A 27 3.05 -3.99 -0.70
C ALA A 27 4.08 -4.69 -1.60
N ASP A 28 3.72 -5.79 -2.25
CA ASP A 28 4.55 -6.46 -3.25
C ASP A 28 4.86 -5.53 -4.42
N GLY A 29 3.88 -4.75 -4.89
CA GLY A 29 4.05 -3.78 -5.97
C GLY A 29 4.99 -2.62 -5.64
N LEU A 30 5.37 -2.44 -4.36
CA LEU A 30 6.31 -1.43 -3.91
C LEU A 30 7.76 -1.95 -3.82
N VAL A 31 7.97 -3.27 -3.77
CA VAL A 31 9.32 -3.83 -3.71
C VAL A 31 10.08 -3.48 -5.00
N GLY A 32 11.31 -3.00 -4.85
CA GLY A 32 12.16 -2.50 -5.92
C GLY A 32 11.94 -1.02 -6.28
N ARG A 33 10.91 -0.37 -5.74
CA ARG A 33 10.66 1.06 -5.97
C ARG A 33 11.43 1.95 -4.99
N ASN A 34 11.60 3.22 -5.35
CA ASN A 34 12.19 4.20 -4.46
C ASN A 34 11.19 4.62 -3.36
N VAL A 35 11.66 4.72 -2.11
CA VAL A 35 10.83 5.12 -0.95
C VAL A 35 10.22 6.52 -1.09
N ALA A 36 10.75 7.39 -1.96
CA ALA A 36 10.12 8.67 -2.28
C ALA A 36 8.73 8.52 -2.91
N GLU A 37 8.52 7.50 -3.76
CA GLU A 37 7.20 7.19 -4.33
C GLU A 37 6.20 6.84 -3.22
N LEU A 38 6.61 5.99 -2.27
CA LEU A 38 5.79 5.61 -1.13
C LEU A 38 5.44 6.81 -0.23
N ARG A 39 6.39 7.73 -0.04
CA ARG A 39 6.16 8.97 0.72
C ARG A 39 5.16 9.88 0.02
N ALA A 40 5.24 10.01 -1.31
CA ALA A 40 4.30 10.81 -2.08
C ALA A 40 2.85 10.29 -1.96
N LEU A 41 2.68 8.96 -1.89
CA LEU A 41 1.37 8.32 -1.69
C LEU A 41 0.77 8.57 -0.29
N ALA A 42 1.60 8.89 0.72
CA ALA A 42 1.16 9.07 2.10
C ALA A 42 0.60 10.48 2.41
N VAL A 43 0.78 11.44 1.49
CA VAL A 43 0.46 12.88 1.65
C VAL A 43 -1.04 13.24 1.64
N PRO A 44 -2.00 12.49 1.04
CA PRO A 44 -3.37 12.99 0.93
C PRO A 44 -4.06 13.21 2.28
N SER A 45 -4.58 14.42 2.49
CA SER A 45 -5.51 14.76 3.57
C SER A 45 -6.79 13.93 3.40
N GLY A 46 -6.98 12.93 4.27
CA GLY A 46 -8.06 11.93 4.17
C GLY A 46 -7.58 10.49 4.32
N SER A 47 -6.27 10.24 4.25
CA SER A 47 -5.67 8.94 4.53
C SER A 47 -5.91 8.49 5.98
N TYR A 48 -5.85 7.18 6.22
CA TYR A 48 -5.93 6.62 7.58
C TYR A 48 -4.86 7.23 8.49
N SER A 49 -3.64 7.38 7.98
CA SER A 49 -2.49 8.02 8.65
C SER A 49 -2.83 9.43 9.16
N SER A 50 -3.48 10.25 8.35
CA SER A 50 -3.90 11.60 8.72
C SER A 50 -4.97 11.57 9.83
N ARG A 51 -5.95 10.66 9.72
CA ARG A 51 -7.04 10.54 10.71
C ARG A 51 -6.57 10.14 12.11
N ILE A 52 -5.51 9.34 12.22
CA ILE A 52 -4.96 8.92 13.51
C ILE A 52 -3.82 9.82 14.01
N GLY A 53 -3.51 10.91 13.30
CA GLY A 53 -2.40 11.80 13.64
C GLY A 53 -1.03 11.12 13.56
N TRP A 54 -0.88 10.15 12.66
CA TRP A 54 0.34 9.35 12.56
C TRP A 54 1.57 10.22 12.31
N GLN A 55 2.62 9.99 13.09
CA GLN A 55 3.92 10.62 12.92
C GLN A 55 4.85 9.67 12.19
N HIS A 56 5.59 10.17 11.20
CA HIS A 56 6.56 9.37 10.46
C HIS A 56 7.55 8.71 11.42
N LYS A 57 7.67 7.39 11.33
CA LYS A 57 8.63 6.60 12.09
C LYS A 57 9.64 5.97 11.14
N ARG A 58 10.91 6.04 11.53
CA ARG A 58 12.00 5.31 10.89
C ARG A 58 13.03 4.85 11.91
N TYR A 59 13.74 3.77 11.63
CA TYR A 59 14.87 3.31 12.45
C TYR A 59 15.92 2.63 11.60
N ASN A 60 17.18 2.68 12.02
CA ASN A 60 18.29 2.08 11.27
C ASN A 60 18.45 0.61 11.64
N LEU A 61 18.93 -0.19 10.69
CA LEU A 61 19.35 -1.57 10.87
C LEU A 61 20.89 -1.64 10.91
N GLY A 62 21.43 -2.66 11.57
CA GLY A 62 22.90 -2.82 11.71
C GLY A 62 23.66 -3.14 10.42
N ASN A 63 22.94 -3.44 9.33
CA ASN A 63 23.48 -3.78 8.01
C ASN A 63 23.56 -2.56 7.05
N GLY A 64 23.36 -1.34 7.55
CA GLY A 64 23.35 -0.12 6.72
C GLY A 64 22.01 0.18 6.05
N HIS A 65 21.04 -0.73 6.16
CA HIS A 65 19.66 -0.48 5.75
C HIS A 65 18.93 0.33 6.84
N TRP A 66 17.73 0.79 6.52
CA TRP A 66 16.84 1.42 7.48
C TRP A 66 15.40 1.02 7.20
N VAL A 67 14.51 1.21 8.16
CA VAL A 67 13.10 0.86 8.06
C VAL A 67 12.25 2.11 8.04
N TYR A 68 11.33 2.18 7.07
CA TYR A 68 10.25 3.16 7.02
C TYR A 68 8.95 2.50 7.47
N VAL A 69 8.23 3.10 8.42
CA VAL A 69 7.00 2.53 8.98
C VAL A 69 5.77 3.32 8.54
N GLN A 70 4.77 2.63 8.00
CA GLN A 70 3.46 3.18 7.67
C GLN A 70 2.32 2.47 8.39
N PRO A 71 1.26 3.19 8.77
CA PRO A 71 0.04 2.56 9.27
C PRO A 71 -0.86 2.16 8.08
N ASP A 72 -1.43 0.96 8.14
CA ASP A 72 -2.45 0.50 7.17
C ASP A 72 -3.86 0.66 7.74
N ARG A 73 -4.07 0.11 8.94
CA ARG A 73 -5.34 0.14 9.68
C ARG A 73 -5.08 -0.02 11.18
N ALA A 74 -6.15 -0.05 11.98
CA ALA A 74 -6.03 -0.21 13.42
C ALA A 74 -5.22 -1.46 13.77
N ASN A 75 -4.19 -1.30 14.60
CA ASN A 75 -3.26 -2.34 15.03
C ASN A 75 -2.52 -3.06 13.89
N CYS A 76 -2.26 -2.37 12.77
CA CYS A 76 -1.40 -2.87 11.69
C CYS A 76 -0.43 -1.79 11.20
N GLU A 77 0.86 -2.08 11.34
CA GLU A 77 1.97 -1.29 10.81
C GLU A 77 2.68 -2.10 9.72
N ILE A 78 3.17 -1.42 8.68
CA ILE A 78 3.97 -2.03 7.62
C ILE A 78 5.36 -1.45 7.71
N HIS A 79 6.34 -2.33 7.92
CA HIS A 79 7.74 -1.98 8.05
C HIS A 79 8.44 -2.27 6.73
N PHE A 80 8.75 -1.23 5.96
CA PHE A 80 9.49 -1.33 4.72
C PHE A 80 10.99 -1.22 4.99
N GLU A 81 11.76 -2.25 4.67
CA GLU A 81 13.21 -2.17 4.72
C GLU A 81 13.73 -1.52 3.44
N ILE A 82 14.58 -0.52 3.63
CA ILE A 82 15.14 0.34 2.60
C ILE A 82 16.64 0.16 2.57
N ASN A 83 17.20 -0.10 1.39
CA ASN A 83 18.65 -0.22 1.22
C ASN A 83 19.34 1.16 1.14
N CYS A 84 20.65 1.16 0.94
CA CYS A 84 21.47 2.37 0.83
C CYS A 84 21.15 3.25 -0.40
N GLU A 85 20.42 2.71 -1.39
CA GLU A 85 20.01 3.39 -2.62
C GLU A 85 18.56 3.92 -2.54
N ASP A 86 17.99 3.95 -1.33
CA ASP A 86 16.60 4.34 -1.07
C ASP A 86 15.55 3.45 -1.74
N LEU A 87 15.90 2.19 -2.08
CA LEU A 87 15.00 1.21 -2.65
C LEU A 87 14.36 0.33 -1.57
N ILE A 88 13.08 0.05 -1.72
CA ILE A 88 12.33 -0.89 -0.88
C ILE A 88 12.77 -2.32 -1.24
N VAL A 89 13.43 -3.02 -0.32
CA VAL A 89 13.92 -4.40 -0.58
C VAL A 89 13.03 -5.48 0.00
N ARG A 90 12.29 -5.17 1.07
CA ARG A 90 11.26 -6.04 1.64
C ARG A 90 10.28 -5.23 2.47
N TYR A 91 9.17 -5.87 2.84
CA TYR A 91 8.24 -5.34 3.83
C TYR A 91 7.88 -6.40 4.87
N THR A 92 7.44 -5.96 6.04
CA THR A 92 6.96 -6.85 7.09
C THR A 92 5.73 -6.23 7.76
N PRO A 93 4.56 -6.89 7.72
CA PRO A 93 3.40 -6.47 8.50
C PRO A 93 3.64 -6.77 9.99
N ILE A 94 3.32 -5.83 10.86
CA ILE A 94 3.46 -5.93 12.30
C ILE A 94 2.13 -5.55 12.96
N GLY A 95 1.59 -6.46 13.77
CA GLY A 95 0.39 -6.24 14.56
C GLY A 95 -0.78 -7.17 14.22
N THR A 96 -1.72 -7.30 15.15
CA THR A 96 -2.85 -8.23 15.06
C THR A 96 -3.95 -7.77 14.09
N GLY A 97 -3.92 -6.50 13.68
CA GLY A 97 -4.85 -5.93 12.72
C GLY A 97 -4.49 -6.19 11.26
N CYS A 98 -3.31 -6.75 10.98
CA CYS A 98 -2.85 -6.95 9.62
C CYS A 98 -3.62 -8.10 8.94
N ARG A 99 -4.52 -7.73 8.03
CA ARG A 99 -5.24 -8.69 7.18
C ARG A 99 -4.38 -9.00 5.96
N TYR A 100 -3.45 -9.93 6.14
CA TYR A 100 -2.72 -10.57 5.06
C TYR A 100 -3.69 -11.55 4.38
N GLN A 101 -4.39 -11.09 3.35
CA GLN A 101 -5.22 -11.91 2.48
C GLN A 101 -4.79 -11.67 1.05
#